data_AF-A0A9E4GNJ8-F1
#
_entry.id   AF-A0A9E4GNJ8-F1
#
_cell.length_a   1.000
_cell.length_b   1.000
_cell.length_c   1.000
_cell.angle_alpha   90.00
_cell.angle_beta   90.00
_cell.angle_gamma   90.00
#
_symmetry.space_group_name_H-M   'P 1'
#
loop_
_entity.id
_entity.type
_entity.pdbx_description
1 polymer ?
#
loop_
_entity_poly.entity_id
_entity_poly.type
_entity_poly.pdbx_seq_one_letter_code
_entity_poly.pdbx_strand_id
1 'polypeptide(L)'
;MLAQGKPIKPVWRAVQAVLLTLLTAACTMPTVLDNFLSDAQSATERDAVTAPADPTSRPFVADLPVLGKAPELHDGAWLNTATPLSLAGLRGKVVALEMWTFG
;
A
#
# COMPACT_ATOMS: atom_id res chain seq x y z
N MET A 1 -31.10 10.66 53.08
CA MET A 1 -30.23 10.92 51.90
C MET A 1 -30.70 10.04 50.75
N LEU A 2 -31.51 10.58 49.83
CA LEU A 2 -31.92 9.90 48.59
C LEU A 2 -31.67 10.87 47.44
N ALA A 3 -30.58 10.68 46.71
CA ALA A 3 -30.27 11.44 45.51
C ALA A 3 -31.06 10.86 44.33
N GLN A 4 -32.09 11.57 43.91
CA GLN A 4 -32.94 11.25 42.76
C GLN A 4 -32.18 11.55 41.46
N GLY A 5 -31.93 10.52 40.64
CA GLY A 5 -31.35 10.65 39.31
C GLY A 5 -32.30 11.37 38.35
N LYS A 6 -31.81 12.42 37.68
CA LYS A 6 -32.58 13.17 36.67
C LYS A 6 -32.98 12.25 35.49
N PRO A 7 -34.24 12.30 35.02
CA PRO A 7 -34.67 11.49 33.89
C PRO A 7 -34.01 11.98 32.60
N ILE A 8 -33.22 11.11 31.97
CA ILE A 8 -32.60 11.34 30.67
C ILE A 8 -33.73 11.43 29.63
N LYS A 9 -33.84 12.58 28.96
CA LYS A 9 -34.92 12.89 28.02
C LYS A 9 -34.93 11.87 26.87
N PRO A 10 -36.12 11.41 26.40
CA PRO A 10 -36.27 10.31 25.43
C PRO A 10 -35.56 10.56 24.09
N VAL A 11 -35.37 11.83 23.72
CA VAL A 11 -34.61 12.25 22.53
C VAL A 11 -33.14 11.79 22.59
N TRP A 12 -32.51 11.82 23.77
CA TRP A 12 -31.12 11.40 23.93
C TRP A 12 -30.97 9.88 23.79
N ARG A 13 -31.97 9.11 24.24
CA ARG A 13 -32.02 7.65 24.03
C ARG A 13 -32.20 7.31 22.56
N ALA A 14 -33.00 8.07 21.83
CA ALA A 14 -33.17 7.89 20.39
C ALA A 14 -31.87 8.18 19.62
N VAL A 15 -31.19 9.29 19.93
CA VAL A 15 -29.90 9.64 19.31
C VAL A 15 -28.82 8.60 19.63
N GLN A 16 -28.75 8.12 20.87
CA GLN A 16 -27.81 7.07 21.26
C GLN A 16 -28.13 5.74 20.55
N ALA A 17 -29.41 5.39 20.38
CA ALA A 17 -29.82 4.19 19.66
C ALA A 17 -29.50 4.26 18.17
N VAL A 18 -29.69 5.42 17.52
CA VAL A 18 -29.33 5.64 16.10
C VAL A 18 -27.81 5.61 15.90
N LEU A 19 -27.04 6.26 16.78
CA LEU A 19 -25.58 6.23 16.70
C LEU A 19 -25.03 4.81 16.91
N LEU A 20 -25.62 4.04 17.83
CA LEU A 20 -25.21 2.67 18.10
C LEU A 20 -25.58 1.70 16.95
N THR A 21 -26.73 1.91 16.28
CA THR A 21 -27.11 1.13 15.09
C THR A 21 -26.25 1.45 13.88
N LEU A 22 -25.83 2.71 13.70
CA LEU A 22 -24.88 3.10 12.66
C LEU A 22 -23.48 2.50 12.90
N LEU A 23 -23.05 2.34 14.15
CA LEU A 23 -21.75 1.72 14.49
C LEU A 23 -21.70 0.22 14.21
N THR A 24 -22.83 -0.50 14.30
CA THR A 24 -22.87 -1.98 14.11
C THR A 24 -23.03 -2.42 12.65
N ALA A 25 -23.53 -1.56 11.76
CA ALA A 25 -23.74 -1.90 10.35
C ALA A 25 -22.44 -1.95 9.51
N ALA A 26 -21.30 -1.52 10.08
CA ALA A 26 -20.02 -1.50 9.39
C ALA A 26 -19.31 -2.87 9.32
N CYS A 27 -19.83 -3.92 9.98
CA CYS A 27 -19.13 -5.21 10.11
C CYS A 27 -19.69 -6.36 9.26
N THR A 28 -20.65 -6.16 8.36
CA THR A 28 -21.13 -7.24 7.47
C THR A 28 -21.09 -6.83 6.01
N MET A 29 -19.87 -6.76 5.45
CA MET A 29 -19.63 -6.88 4.00
C MET A 29 -18.47 -7.88 3.77
N PRO A 30 -18.59 -9.17 4.12
CA PRO A 30 -17.50 -10.13 3.90
C PRO A 30 -17.37 -10.55 2.43
N THR A 31 -18.40 -10.34 1.60
CA THR A 31 -18.47 -10.94 0.25
C THR A 31 -17.43 -10.41 -0.74
N VAL A 32 -16.96 -9.17 -0.57
CA VAL A 32 -15.93 -8.59 -1.46
C VAL A 32 -14.53 -9.05 -1.06
N LEU A 33 -14.26 -9.16 0.25
CA LEU A 33 -12.95 -9.60 0.74
C LEU A 33 -12.70 -11.08 0.42
N ASP A 34 -13.73 -11.92 0.52
CA ASP A 34 -13.65 -13.34 0.17
C ASP A 34 -13.34 -13.54 -1.33
N ASN A 35 -13.95 -12.74 -2.22
CA ASN A 35 -13.65 -12.80 -3.66
C ASN A 35 -12.20 -12.39 -3.98
N PHE A 36 -11.68 -11.35 -3.34
CA PHE A 36 -10.28 -10.93 -3.56
C PHE A 36 -9.26 -11.95 -3.04
N LEU A 37 -9.53 -12.60 -1.91
CA LEU A 37 -8.66 -13.64 -1.37
C LEU A 37 -8.67 -14.91 -2.26
N SER A 38 -9.82 -15.25 -2.85
CA SER A 38 -9.95 -16.38 -3.78
C SER A 38 -9.15 -16.20 -5.08
N ASP A 39 -9.12 -14.98 -5.63
CA ASP A 39 -8.30 -14.67 -6.81
C ASP A 39 -6.79 -14.71 -6.50
N ALA A 40 -6.38 -14.27 -5.31
CA ALA A 40 -4.97 -14.28 -4.90
C ALA A 40 -4.42 -15.72 -4.75
N GLN A 41 -5.23 -16.66 -4.28
CA GLN A 41 -4.81 -18.07 -4.15
C GLN A 41 -4.77 -18.80 -5.51
N SER A 42 -5.65 -18.42 -6.44
CA SER A 42 -5.73 -19.05 -7.77
C SER A 42 -4.52 -18.74 -8.68
N ALA A 43 -3.72 -17.72 -8.35
CA ALA A 43 -2.52 -17.36 -9.11
C ALA A 43 -1.26 -18.16 -8.73
N THR A 44 -1.27 -18.89 -7.60
CA THR A 44 -0.07 -19.59 -7.10
C THR A 44 -0.05 -21.09 -7.44
N GLU A 45 -1.17 -21.66 -7.88
CA GLU A 45 -1.30 -23.11 -8.09
C GLU A 45 -1.70 -23.46 -9.53
N ARG A 46 -0.95 -22.98 -10.52
CA ARG A 46 -1.11 -23.46 -11.90
C ARG A 46 0.16 -23.85 -12.65
N ASP A 47 1.34 -23.77 -12.05
CA ASP A 47 2.58 -24.17 -12.72
C ASP A 47 3.60 -24.81 -11.76
N ALA A 48 3.20 -25.86 -11.04
CA ALA A 48 4.17 -26.88 -10.61
C ALA A 48 4.48 -27.83 -11.78
N VAL A 49 4.76 -27.26 -12.95
CA VAL A 49 5.51 -27.95 -14.01
C VAL A 49 6.95 -27.90 -13.57
N THR A 50 7.57 -29.06 -13.32
CA THR A 50 9.03 -29.16 -13.22
C THR A 50 9.62 -28.72 -14.56
N ALA A 51 9.85 -27.43 -14.71
CA ALA A 51 10.57 -26.86 -15.83
C ALA A 51 12.02 -27.37 -15.76
N PRO A 52 12.60 -27.83 -16.88
CA PRO A 52 14.03 -28.12 -16.92
C PRO A 52 14.79 -26.86 -16.53
N ALA A 53 15.85 -27.00 -15.71
CA ALA A 53 16.68 -25.88 -15.30
C ALA A 53 17.12 -25.08 -16.53
N ASP A 54 16.65 -23.83 -16.63
CA ASP A 54 16.92 -22.95 -17.75
C ASP A 54 18.44 -22.69 -17.82
N PRO A 55 19.16 -23.17 -18.86
CA PRO A 55 20.60 -22.92 -19.01
C PRO A 55 20.92 -21.43 -19.16
N THR A 56 19.89 -20.59 -19.33
CA THR A 56 19.96 -19.13 -19.41
C THR A 56 19.82 -18.43 -18.05
N SER A 57 19.78 -19.15 -16.92
CA SER A 57 19.68 -18.56 -15.58
C SER A 57 20.94 -17.80 -15.11
N ARG A 58 21.89 -17.50 -16.00
CA ARG A 58 23.02 -16.64 -15.65
C ARG A 58 22.48 -15.22 -15.47
N PRO A 59 22.76 -14.56 -14.35
CA PRO A 59 22.37 -13.16 -14.18
C PRO A 59 22.95 -12.36 -15.33
N PHE A 60 22.12 -11.52 -15.95
CA PHE A 60 22.59 -10.54 -16.91
C PHE A 60 23.55 -9.59 -16.18
N VAL A 61 24.85 -9.74 -16.46
CA VAL A 61 25.89 -8.83 -15.97
C VAL A 61 26.22 -7.90 -17.12
N ALA A 62 25.73 -6.67 -17.05
CA ALA A 62 26.17 -5.64 -17.98
C ALA A 62 27.65 -5.35 -17.73
N ASP A 63 28.46 -5.38 -18.79
CA ASP A 63 29.88 -4.98 -18.73
C ASP A 63 29.99 -3.46 -18.75
N LEU A 64 29.57 -2.83 -17.64
CA LEU A 64 29.57 -1.39 -17.44
C LEU A 64 30.55 -1.03 -16.32
N PRO A 65 31.33 0.06 -16.47
CA PRO A 65 32.22 0.50 -15.42
C PRO A 65 31.45 0.97 -14.19
N VAL A 66 31.93 0.59 -13.00
CA VAL A 66 31.39 1.09 -11.73
C VAL A 66 32.03 2.44 -11.42
N LEU A 67 31.27 3.52 -11.60
CA LEU A 67 31.74 4.90 -11.40
C LEU A 67 31.64 5.39 -9.93
N GLY A 68 31.40 4.48 -8.99
CA GLY A 68 31.20 4.79 -7.58
C GLY A 68 29.72 4.96 -7.20
N LYS A 69 29.49 5.46 -5.98
CA LYS A 69 28.14 5.66 -5.45
C LYS A 69 27.52 6.90 -6.10
N ALA A 70 26.30 6.75 -6.62
CA ALA A 70 25.50 7.87 -7.09
C ALA A 70 25.32 8.92 -5.97
N PRO A 71 25.62 10.21 -6.23
CA PRO A 71 25.36 11.30 -5.29
C PRO A 71 23.88 11.43 -4.94
N GLU A 72 23.56 11.88 -3.72
CA GLU A 72 22.17 12.02 -3.28
C GLU A 72 21.45 13.15 -4.03
N LEU A 73 20.12 13.03 -4.17
CA LEU A 73 19.30 14.09 -4.76
C LEU A 73 19.02 15.15 -3.69
N HIS A 74 19.43 16.39 -3.96
CA HIS A 74 19.27 17.51 -3.04
C HIS A 74 18.33 18.56 -3.65
N ASP A 75 17.49 19.15 -2.77
CA ASP A 75 16.68 20.34 -3.00
C ASP A 75 15.61 20.26 -4.12
N GLY A 76 14.69 21.23 -4.15
CA GLY A 76 13.73 21.42 -5.23
C GLY A 76 12.28 21.00 -4.95
N ALA A 77 11.38 21.44 -5.83
CA ALA A 77 9.99 21.02 -5.83
C ALA A 77 9.85 19.69 -6.57
N TRP A 78 9.12 18.75 -5.96
CA TRP A 78 8.87 17.43 -6.54
C TRP A 78 7.48 17.40 -7.16
N LEU A 79 7.40 16.80 -8.35
CA LEU A 79 6.14 16.56 -9.06
C LEU A 79 5.88 15.05 -9.14
N ASN A 80 4.61 14.66 -9.26
CA ASN A 80 4.15 13.27 -9.40
C ASN A 80 4.53 12.32 -8.24
N THR A 81 4.85 12.85 -7.06
CA THR A 81 5.11 12.08 -5.85
C THR A 81 4.55 12.79 -4.63
N ALA A 82 4.10 12.02 -3.63
CA ALA A 82 3.60 12.56 -2.38
C ALA A 82 4.72 13.10 -1.47
N THR A 83 5.93 12.53 -1.59
CA THR A 83 7.12 12.92 -0.82
C THR A 83 8.36 12.96 -1.71
N PRO A 84 9.38 13.76 -1.37
CA PRO A 84 10.67 13.71 -2.06
C PRO A 84 11.24 12.30 -2.17
N LEU A 85 11.87 11.98 -3.30
CA LEU A 85 12.57 10.70 -3.47
C LEU A 85 14.02 10.83 -2.98
N SER A 86 14.55 9.71 -2.46
CA SER A 86 15.98 9.57 -2.15
C SER A 86 16.54 8.35 -2.88
N LEU A 87 17.80 8.41 -3.30
CA LEU A 87 18.46 7.27 -3.94
C LEU A 87 18.64 6.10 -2.96
N ALA A 88 18.74 6.40 -1.65
CA ALA A 88 18.71 5.37 -0.61
C ALA A 88 17.37 4.60 -0.61
N GLY A 89 16.23 5.30 -0.76
CA GLY A 89 14.91 4.69 -0.83
C GLY A 89 14.62 3.92 -2.12
N LEU A 90 15.44 4.13 -3.16
CA LEU A 90 15.29 3.48 -4.47
C LEU A 90 16.23 2.28 -4.67
N ARG A 91 16.92 1.81 -3.63
CA ARG A 91 17.79 0.63 -3.70
C ARG A 91 17.01 -0.61 -4.16
N GLY A 92 17.69 -1.48 -4.92
CA GLY A 92 17.08 -2.65 -5.54
C GLY A 92 16.33 -2.37 -6.84
N LYS A 93 16.28 -1.11 -7.30
CA LYS A 93 15.75 -0.71 -8.61
C LYS A 93 16.88 -0.18 -9.50
N VAL A 94 16.70 -0.33 -10.81
CA VAL A 94 17.48 0.40 -11.81
C VAL A 94 16.84 1.79 -11.95
N VAL A 95 17.63 2.85 -11.83
CA VAL A 95 17.17 4.25 -11.84
C VAL A 95 17.88 5.00 -12.96
N ALA A 96 17.11 5.72 -13.77
CA ALA A 96 17.63 6.65 -14.78
C ALA A 96 17.39 8.09 -14.31
N LEU A 97 18.39 8.96 -14.46
CA LEU A 97 18.29 10.40 -14.21
C LEU A 97 18.34 11.14 -15.55
N GLU A 98 17.36 12.00 -15.78
CA GLU A 98 17.24 12.80 -17.00
C GLU A 98 17.19 14.28 -16.64
N MET A 99 18.17 15.04 -17.12
CA MET A 99 18.24 16.49 -16.90
C MET A 99 17.63 17.21 -18.10
N TRP A 100 16.59 18.02 -17.88
CA TRP A 100 15.87 18.74 -18.93
C TRP A 100 15.37 20.11 -18.45
N THR A 101 14.95 20.97 -19.39
CA THR A 101 14.34 22.27 -19.11
C THR A 101 13.03 22.42 -19.89
N PHE A 102 12.06 23.15 -19.34
CA PHE A 102 10.88 23.55 -20.12
C PHE A 102 11.31 24.64 -21.11
N GLY A 103 10.90 24.53 -22.38
CA GLY A 103 11.16 25.54 -23.40
C GLY A 103 10.28 26.76 -23.27
#